data_AF-A0ABD3UD73-F1
#
_entry.id   AF-A0ABD3UD73-F1
#
_cell.length_a   1.000
_cell.length_b   1.000
_cell.length_c   1.000
_cell.angle_alpha   90.00
_cell.angle_beta   90.00
_cell.angle_gamma   90.00
#
_symmetry.space_group_name_H-M   'P 1'
#
loop_
_entity.id
_entity.type
_entity.pdbx_description
1 polymer ?
#
loop_
_entity_poly.entity_id
_entity_poly.type
_entity_poly.pdbx_seq_one_letter_code
_entity_poly.pdbx_strand_id
1 'polypeptide(L)'
;MASLALVWMLNSSWNWKTTMVTIMNRSNEFPSEGGYEYTIRPIANVNYHQLWDKCNQTINKESIYKPTTDIEEVIDALRHAKIIKADIYSPSTASSYKWMLTLEGGQQVLFKPAFTNKTMKESVKCVSGCEHPEYEVAGFALNRILQLGNMPYTTGRLVSWNKEITSVATESLNRSVTVQEGGDVCITWNCYLKRKSRYCFENGVIHGSVVYWISHGTVVQRVTVKGTWHHEFHFLGGFQDTQVIAFKFAPILPGNRSFCDRVREMEPYKSHLFSFGYILDMAVIDFLMLNYDGGKHTYISIKNKRIYLDILIDYGLSFCDKEDPVLLAPIYQCCNIRQNLYKNLLKYSANLTEVFDDATKDDPLYPLLLPRDITAMHQRLKTIIALVQICLKKYGETGVFVQE
;
A
#
# COMPACT_ATOMS: atom_id res chain seq x y z
N MET A 1 1.33 45.38 -16.26
CA MET A 1 0.93 45.08 -14.87
C MET A 1 0.80 43.58 -14.67
N ALA A 2 1.92 42.85 -14.79
CA ALA A 2 2.02 41.42 -14.57
C ALA A 2 3.50 41.10 -14.30
N SER A 3 4.04 41.63 -13.21
CA SER A 3 5.47 41.45 -12.88
C SER A 3 5.86 41.77 -11.43
N LEU A 4 4.90 42.04 -10.53
CA LEU A 4 5.20 42.37 -9.12
C LEU A 4 4.74 41.30 -8.10
N ALA A 5 3.99 40.28 -8.51
CA ALA A 5 3.54 39.22 -7.61
C ALA A 5 4.56 38.08 -7.43
N LEU A 6 5.55 37.94 -8.33
CA LEU A 6 6.58 36.89 -8.22
C LEU A 6 7.78 37.29 -7.35
N VAL A 7 7.98 38.59 -7.12
CA VAL A 7 9.16 39.10 -6.36
C VAL A 7 8.90 39.12 -4.85
N TRP A 8 7.64 39.08 -4.41
CA TRP A 8 7.28 39.09 -2.99
C TRP A 8 7.33 37.70 -2.31
N MET A 9 7.33 36.60 -3.09
CA MET A 9 7.46 35.25 -2.56
C MET A 9 8.91 34.82 -2.27
N LEU A 10 9.91 35.62 -2.68
CA LEU A 10 11.33 35.28 -2.54
C LEU A 10 12.04 35.98 -1.37
N ASN A 11 11.35 36.77 -0.55
CA ASN A 11 11.99 37.62 0.47
C ASN A 11 11.35 37.59 1.87
N SER A 12 10.62 36.52 2.23
CA SER A 12 10.28 36.29 3.64
C SER A 12 11.29 35.31 4.26
N SER A 13 12.15 35.84 5.11
CA SER A 13 13.11 35.12 5.92
C SER A 13 12.41 34.30 7.02
N TRP A 14 11.78 33.19 6.63
CA TRP A 14 11.41 32.13 7.55
C TRP A 14 12.55 31.10 7.62
N ASN A 15 13.29 31.15 8.72
CA ASN A 15 14.50 30.37 8.95
C ASN A 15 14.16 28.90 9.25
N TRP A 16 13.99 28.10 8.20
CA TRP A 16 13.73 26.65 8.27
C TRP A 16 14.83 25.86 9.01
N LYS A 17 16.04 26.41 9.13
CA LYS A 17 17.17 25.73 9.79
C LYS A 17 17.04 25.66 11.31
N THR A 18 16.34 26.61 11.95
CA THR A 18 16.25 26.66 13.43
C THR A 18 15.14 25.77 13.98
N THR A 19 14.04 25.60 13.24
CA THR A 19 12.93 24.72 13.63
C THR A 19 13.26 23.23 13.44
N MET A 20 14.12 22.87 12.47
CA MET A 20 14.57 21.49 12.30
C MET A 20 15.50 21.01 13.41
N VAL A 21 16.31 21.88 14.02
CA VAL A 21 17.23 21.49 15.11
C VAL A 21 16.49 21.19 16.42
N THR A 22 15.34 21.83 16.67
CA THR A 22 14.53 21.53 17.87
C THR A 22 13.70 20.24 17.72
N ILE A 23 13.31 19.88 16.49
CA ILE A 23 12.62 18.62 16.20
C ILE A 23 13.60 17.44 16.14
N MET A 24 14.82 17.63 15.60
CA MET A 24 15.87 16.61 15.59
C MET A 24 16.42 16.27 17.00
N ASN A 25 16.26 17.16 17.98
CA ASN A 25 16.69 16.90 19.36
C ASN A 25 15.63 16.22 20.25
N ARG A 26 14.43 15.90 19.72
CA ARG A 26 13.44 15.05 20.42
C ARG A 26 13.33 13.62 19.87
N SER A 27 14.12 13.26 18.86
CA SER A 27 14.05 11.95 18.19
C SER A 27 15.18 10.97 18.56
N ASN A 28 15.94 11.23 19.63
CA ASN A 28 17.05 10.36 20.04
C ASN A 28 16.72 9.32 21.12
N GLU A 29 15.45 9.13 21.43
CA GLU A 29 14.99 8.00 22.23
C GLU A 29 14.03 7.13 21.41
N PHE A 30 14.57 6.52 20.35
CA PHE A 30 13.97 5.28 19.85
C PHE A 30 14.33 4.16 20.83
N PRO A 31 13.42 3.21 21.12
CA PRO A 31 13.73 2.09 22.00
C PRO A 31 15.01 1.40 21.53
N SER A 32 16.03 1.44 22.39
CA SER A 32 17.22 0.63 22.27
C SER A 32 16.82 -0.85 22.35
N GLU A 33 17.24 -1.64 21.36
CA GLU A 33 17.40 -3.10 21.43
C GLU A 33 16.24 -3.91 22.04
N GLY A 34 14.99 -3.54 21.76
CA GLY A 34 13.84 -4.42 22.00
C GLY A 34 13.61 -5.33 20.79
N GLY A 35 13.94 -6.61 20.89
CA GLY A 35 13.44 -7.60 19.92
C GLY A 35 11.91 -7.63 19.92
N TYR A 36 11.29 -7.98 18.79
CA TYR A 36 9.83 -8.13 18.72
C TYR A 36 9.34 -9.08 19.83
N GLU A 37 8.54 -8.57 20.77
CA GLU A 37 8.02 -9.40 21.86
C GLU A 37 6.86 -10.26 21.35
N TYR A 38 7.14 -11.53 21.09
CA TYR A 38 6.14 -12.50 20.64
C TYR A 38 5.15 -12.79 21.77
N THR A 39 3.92 -12.26 21.63
CA THR A 39 2.80 -12.59 22.50
C THR A 39 1.61 -13.05 21.67
N ILE A 40 1.14 -14.28 21.91
CA ILE A 40 -0.20 -14.68 21.46
C ILE A 40 -1.19 -14.20 22.52
N ARG A 41 -2.14 -13.37 22.10
CA ARG A 41 -3.27 -12.96 22.95
C ARG A 41 -4.54 -13.57 22.35
N PRO A 42 -4.96 -14.78 22.77
CA PRO A 42 -6.18 -15.37 22.27
C PRO A 42 -7.35 -14.44 22.61
N ILE A 43 -8.17 -14.10 21.62
CA ILE A 43 -9.32 -13.23 21.87
C ILE A 43 -10.43 -14.12 22.44
N ALA A 44 -10.69 -13.96 23.74
CA ALA A 44 -11.73 -14.72 24.41
C ALA A 44 -13.11 -14.40 23.80
N ASN A 45 -13.93 -15.43 23.57
CA ASN A 45 -15.32 -15.33 23.13
C ASN A 45 -15.57 -14.79 21.70
N VAL A 46 -14.57 -14.78 20.81
CA VAL A 46 -14.80 -14.43 19.40
C VAL A 46 -15.28 -15.64 18.61
N ASN A 47 -16.44 -15.51 17.96
CA ASN A 47 -16.85 -16.46 16.92
C ASN A 47 -16.20 -16.07 15.59
N TYR A 48 -15.02 -16.62 15.33
CA TYR A 48 -14.25 -16.28 14.13
C TYR A 48 -15.02 -16.52 12.83
N HIS A 49 -15.80 -17.60 12.72
CA HIS A 49 -16.60 -17.86 11.52
C HIS A 49 -17.59 -16.72 11.24
N GLN A 50 -18.31 -16.28 12.27
CA GLN A 50 -19.26 -15.17 12.13
C GLN A 50 -18.56 -13.84 11.82
N LEU A 51 -17.38 -13.59 12.39
CA LEU A 51 -16.58 -12.40 12.12
C LEU A 51 -16.15 -12.33 10.65
N TRP A 52 -15.62 -13.43 10.11
CA TRP A 52 -15.19 -13.51 8.72
C TRP A 52 -16.36 -13.42 7.73
N ASP A 53 -17.49 -14.06 8.04
CA ASP A 53 -18.71 -13.93 7.24
C ASP A 53 -19.19 -12.48 7.17
N LYS A 54 -19.20 -11.78 8.31
CA LYS A 54 -19.56 -10.35 8.38
C LYS A 54 -18.62 -9.51 7.50
N CYS A 55 -17.32 -9.75 7.55
CA CYS A 55 -16.34 -9.07 6.69
C CYS A 55 -16.59 -9.32 5.20
N ASN A 56 -16.93 -10.56 4.83
CA ASN A 56 -17.23 -10.91 3.45
C ASN A 56 -18.55 -10.29 2.97
N GLN A 57 -19.53 -10.10 3.86
CA GLN A 57 -20.82 -9.46 3.55
C GLN A 57 -20.74 -7.93 3.42
N THR A 58 -19.73 -7.27 4.00
CA THR A 58 -19.57 -5.80 3.85
C THR A 58 -19.08 -5.39 2.47
N ILE A 59 -18.48 -6.32 1.72
CA ILE A 59 -17.91 -6.05 0.39
C ILE A 59 -19.02 -5.69 -0.59
N ASN A 60 -18.93 -4.49 -1.15
CA ASN A 60 -19.88 -3.94 -2.09
C ASN A 60 -19.14 -3.15 -3.19
N LYS A 61 -19.91 -2.49 -4.07
CA LYS A 61 -19.33 -1.77 -5.22
C LYS A 61 -18.44 -0.57 -4.86
N GLU A 62 -18.58 -0.02 -3.65
CA GLU A 62 -17.90 1.20 -3.19
C GLU A 62 -16.70 0.88 -2.29
N SER A 63 -16.73 -0.24 -1.56
CA SER A 63 -15.70 -0.59 -0.59
C SER A 63 -15.70 -2.07 -0.20
N ILE A 64 -14.55 -2.55 0.26
CA ILE A 64 -14.36 -3.86 0.92
C ILE A 64 -14.91 -3.82 2.36
N TYR A 65 -14.72 -2.68 3.03
CA TYR A 65 -15.16 -2.45 4.40
C TYR A 65 -15.70 -1.03 4.55
N LYS A 66 -16.59 -0.82 5.53
CA LYS A 66 -17.10 0.52 5.83
C LYS A 66 -15.96 1.40 6.35
N PRO A 67 -15.56 2.47 5.65
CA PRO A 67 -14.40 3.27 6.05
C PRO A 67 -14.55 3.96 7.41
N THR A 68 -15.80 4.13 7.87
CA THR A 68 -16.17 4.81 9.12
C THR A 68 -16.45 3.87 10.28
N THR A 69 -16.35 2.54 10.08
CA THR A 69 -16.52 1.55 11.15
C THR A 69 -15.18 1.25 11.80
N ASP A 70 -15.19 1.05 13.12
CA ASP A 70 -14.04 0.51 13.82
C ASP A 70 -13.86 -0.97 13.40
N ILE A 71 -12.77 -1.23 12.68
CA ILE A 71 -12.41 -2.55 12.18
C ILE A 71 -11.41 -3.26 13.10
N GLU A 72 -11.14 -2.71 14.29
CA GLU A 72 -10.13 -3.22 15.21
C GLU A 72 -10.39 -4.68 15.60
N GLU A 73 -11.65 -5.12 15.71
CA GLU A 73 -11.97 -6.54 15.97
C GLU A 73 -11.42 -7.48 14.86
N VAL A 74 -11.50 -7.05 13.60
CA VAL A 74 -10.99 -7.81 12.45
C VAL A 74 -9.46 -7.80 12.44
N ILE A 75 -8.86 -6.63 12.70
CA ILE A 75 -7.41 -6.47 12.77
C ILE A 75 -6.82 -7.29 13.91
N ASP A 76 -7.43 -7.26 15.08
CA ASP A 76 -7.01 -8.06 16.24
C ASP A 76 -7.13 -9.56 15.95
N ALA A 77 -8.21 -9.98 15.28
CA ALA A 77 -8.38 -11.36 14.86
C ALA A 77 -7.33 -11.79 13.80
N LEU A 78 -6.93 -10.92 12.87
CA LEU A 78 -5.83 -11.20 11.93
C LEU A 78 -4.48 -11.39 12.66
N ARG A 79 -4.24 -10.61 13.71
CA ARG A 79 -3.02 -10.69 14.54
C ARG A 79 -2.97 -11.99 15.34
N HIS A 80 -4.09 -12.42 15.92
CA HIS A 80 -4.06 -13.39 17.02
C HIS A 80 -4.80 -14.70 16.76
N ALA A 81 -5.70 -14.78 15.77
CA ALA A 81 -6.42 -16.03 15.51
C ALA A 81 -5.44 -17.16 15.19
N LYS A 82 -5.71 -18.35 15.74
CA LYS A 82 -4.84 -19.52 15.59
C LYS A 82 -4.68 -19.88 14.11
N ILE A 83 -3.44 -20.16 13.69
CA ILE A 83 -3.17 -20.71 12.36
C ILE A 83 -3.48 -22.21 12.39
N ILE A 84 -4.38 -22.65 11.50
CA ILE A 84 -4.83 -24.06 11.41
C ILE A 84 -4.33 -24.76 10.13
N LYS A 85 -3.80 -24.00 9.16
CA LYS A 85 -3.11 -24.51 7.97
C LYS A 85 -2.10 -23.48 7.48
N ALA A 86 -0.93 -23.93 7.03
CA ALA A 86 0.08 -23.06 6.43
C ALA A 86 0.65 -23.72 5.16
N ASP A 87 0.66 -22.98 4.05
CA ASP A 87 1.21 -23.43 2.77
C ASP A 87 2.05 -22.34 2.12
N ILE A 88 2.97 -22.73 1.23
CA ILE A 88 3.67 -21.77 0.38
C ILE A 88 2.72 -21.25 -0.71
N TYR A 89 2.60 -19.94 -0.83
CA TYR A 89 1.90 -19.30 -1.94
C TYR A 89 2.89 -18.98 -3.05
N SER A 90 2.93 -19.83 -4.08
CA SER A 90 3.82 -19.66 -5.23
C SER A 90 3.06 -19.82 -6.54
N PRO A 91 2.21 -18.85 -6.93
CA PRO A 91 1.70 -18.83 -8.30
C PRO A 91 2.89 -18.69 -9.26
N SER A 92 2.75 -19.20 -10.49
CA SER A 92 3.79 -19.18 -11.53
C SER A 92 4.31 -17.78 -11.88
N THR A 93 3.63 -16.73 -11.43
CA THR A 93 3.93 -15.32 -11.66
C THR A 93 4.34 -14.54 -10.40
N ALA A 94 4.40 -15.15 -9.22
CA ALA A 94 4.80 -14.45 -8.00
C ALA A 94 6.29 -14.09 -8.03
N SER A 95 6.59 -12.79 -7.93
CA SER A 95 7.94 -12.24 -7.82
C SER A 95 8.52 -12.37 -6.40
N SER A 96 7.68 -12.60 -5.39
CA SER A 96 8.04 -12.57 -3.97
C SER A 96 7.50 -13.80 -3.23
N TYR A 97 8.24 -14.22 -2.21
CA TYR A 97 7.91 -15.37 -1.36
C TYR A 97 6.80 -15.01 -0.37
N LYS A 98 5.75 -15.81 -0.34
CA LYS A 98 4.53 -15.56 0.45
C LYS A 98 3.99 -16.87 0.99
N TRP A 99 3.29 -16.83 2.12
CA TRP A 99 2.57 -17.98 2.66
C TRP A 99 1.06 -17.75 2.57
N MET A 100 0.34 -18.80 2.21
CA MET A 100 -1.11 -18.86 2.38
C MET A 100 -1.40 -19.51 3.73
N LEU A 101 -1.92 -18.74 4.67
CA LEU A 101 -2.33 -19.24 5.97
C LEU A 101 -3.85 -19.36 6.03
N THR A 102 -4.36 -20.34 6.75
CA THR A 102 -5.77 -20.43 7.14
C THR A 102 -5.85 -20.22 8.64
N LEU A 103 -6.61 -19.21 9.05
CA LEU A 103 -6.88 -18.88 10.44
C LEU A 103 -8.09 -19.69 10.94
N GLU A 104 -8.21 -19.83 12.25
CA GLU A 104 -9.41 -20.35 12.92
C GLU A 104 -10.67 -19.64 12.40
N GLY A 105 -11.75 -20.39 12.21
CA GLY A 105 -12.94 -19.92 11.48
C GLY A 105 -12.81 -20.03 9.95
N GLY A 106 -11.70 -20.51 9.42
CA GLY A 106 -11.55 -20.89 8.00
C GLY A 106 -11.13 -19.77 7.05
N GLN A 107 -10.88 -18.56 7.56
CA GLN A 107 -10.46 -17.43 6.74
C GLN A 107 -9.02 -17.61 6.23
N GLN A 108 -8.82 -17.40 4.93
CA GLN A 108 -7.50 -17.40 4.32
C GLN A 108 -6.85 -16.02 4.44
N VAL A 109 -5.54 -15.99 4.62
CA VAL A 109 -4.74 -14.76 4.64
C VAL A 109 -3.42 -14.99 3.93
N LEU A 110 -2.95 -13.94 3.26
CA LEU A 110 -1.64 -13.93 2.61
C LEU A 110 -0.64 -13.33 3.60
N PHE A 111 0.28 -14.15 4.10
CA PHE A 111 1.38 -13.70 4.93
C PHE A 111 2.59 -13.37 4.05
N LYS A 112 3.07 -12.14 4.14
CA LYS A 112 4.27 -11.66 3.43
C LYS A 112 5.40 -11.50 4.46
N PRO A 113 6.34 -12.46 4.55
CA PRO A 113 7.41 -12.41 5.52
C PRO A 113 8.41 -11.29 5.23
N ALA A 114 9.02 -10.76 6.27
CA ALA A 114 10.17 -9.89 6.14
C ALA A 114 11.40 -10.64 5.60
N PHE A 115 12.21 -9.92 4.82
CA PHE A 115 13.49 -10.40 4.30
C PHE A 115 14.70 -9.65 4.88
N THR A 116 14.49 -8.88 5.96
CA THR A 116 15.53 -8.05 6.59
C THR A 116 15.44 -8.10 8.11
N ASN A 117 16.56 -8.36 8.79
CA ASN A 117 16.66 -8.41 10.27
C ASN A 117 16.64 -7.02 10.94
N LYS A 118 16.70 -5.95 10.15
CA LYS A 118 16.71 -4.59 10.69
C LYS A 118 15.31 -4.03 10.56
N THR A 119 14.69 -3.68 11.70
CA THR A 119 13.75 -2.55 11.79
C THR A 119 14.26 -1.49 10.82
N MET A 120 13.39 -0.94 9.97
CA MET A 120 13.77 0.00 8.91
C MET A 120 14.85 1.00 9.40
N LYS A 121 16.13 0.74 9.18
CA LYS A 121 17.24 1.55 9.75
C LYS A 121 18.18 2.07 8.68
N GLU A 122 18.12 1.50 7.48
CA GLU A 122 18.93 1.93 6.34
C GLU A 122 17.99 2.32 5.20
N SER A 123 18.34 3.38 4.47
CA SER A 123 17.62 3.81 3.26
C SER A 123 17.43 2.61 2.35
N VAL A 124 16.19 2.12 2.27
CA VAL A 124 15.84 1.09 1.31
C VAL A 124 15.85 1.77 -0.04
N LYS A 125 17.00 1.73 -0.70
CA LYS A 125 17.00 1.81 -2.15
C LYS A 125 16.03 0.73 -2.61
N CYS A 126 14.98 1.10 -3.36
CA CYS A 126 14.13 0.14 -4.10
C CYS A 126 14.93 -0.91 -4.90
N VAL A 127 16.22 -0.64 -5.09
CA VAL A 127 17.28 -1.50 -5.59
C VAL A 127 17.45 -2.84 -4.83
N SER A 128 16.90 -3.06 -3.63
CA SER A 128 16.92 -4.41 -3.01
C SER A 128 15.95 -5.39 -3.72
N GLY A 129 14.82 -4.88 -4.21
CA GLY A 129 13.76 -5.64 -4.88
C GLY A 129 13.02 -6.65 -3.99
N CYS A 130 13.17 -6.59 -2.66
CA CYS A 130 12.40 -7.40 -1.71
C CYS A 130 11.20 -6.59 -1.21
N GLU A 131 10.03 -7.21 -1.05
CA GLU A 131 8.88 -6.58 -0.40
C GLU A 131 9.17 -6.34 1.10
N HIS A 132 8.78 -5.17 1.59
CA HIS A 132 8.78 -4.77 2.99
C HIS A 132 7.36 -4.88 3.55
N PRO A 133 7.10 -5.79 4.51
CA PRO A 133 5.76 -5.98 5.06
C PRO A 133 5.23 -4.72 5.76
N GLU A 134 6.10 -3.89 6.34
CA GLU A 134 5.73 -2.65 6.99
C GLU A 134 5.00 -1.71 6.02
N TYR A 135 5.43 -1.67 4.76
CA TYR A 135 4.81 -0.83 3.74
C TYR A 135 3.43 -1.35 3.29
N GLU A 136 3.18 -2.64 3.35
CA GLU A 136 1.83 -3.18 3.10
C GLU A 136 0.87 -2.71 4.20
N VAL A 137 1.31 -2.77 5.46
CA VAL A 137 0.51 -2.27 6.59
C VAL A 137 0.34 -0.75 6.51
N ALA A 138 1.38 -0.01 6.15
CA ALA A 138 1.34 1.43 5.98
C ALA A 138 0.35 1.85 4.88
N GLY A 139 0.32 1.13 3.76
CA GLY A 139 -0.65 1.39 2.69
C GLY A 139 -2.08 1.21 3.15
N PHE A 140 -2.34 0.17 3.94
CA PHE A 140 -3.66 -0.05 4.51
C PHE A 140 -4.06 1.03 5.52
N ALA A 141 -3.15 1.42 6.41
CA ALA A 141 -3.38 2.51 7.36
C ALA A 141 -3.70 3.83 6.62
N LEU A 142 -2.93 4.17 5.58
CA LEU A 142 -3.18 5.36 4.77
C LEU A 142 -4.52 5.28 4.02
N ASN A 143 -4.87 4.12 3.46
CA ASN A 143 -6.15 3.87 2.80
C ASN A 143 -7.34 4.12 3.76
N ARG A 144 -7.22 3.68 5.02
CA ARG A 144 -8.21 3.96 6.09
C ARG A 144 -8.29 5.43 6.43
N ILE A 145 -7.15 6.09 6.67
CA ILE A 145 -7.07 7.52 7.01
C ILE A 145 -7.79 8.36 5.94
N LEU A 146 -7.52 8.08 4.67
CA LEU A 146 -8.12 8.74 3.51
C LEU A 146 -9.54 8.24 3.16
N GLN A 147 -10.05 7.25 3.89
CA GLN A 147 -11.39 6.65 3.76
C GLN A 147 -11.69 6.13 2.34
N LEU A 148 -10.70 5.47 1.72
CA LEU A 148 -10.87 4.88 0.39
C LEU A 148 -11.60 3.54 0.44
N GLY A 149 -11.37 2.73 1.48
CA GLY A 149 -12.14 1.50 1.74
C GLY A 149 -11.91 0.34 0.77
N ASN A 150 -10.94 0.45 -0.14
CA ASN A 150 -10.70 -0.50 -1.23
C ASN A 150 -9.34 -1.21 -1.15
N MET A 151 -8.72 -1.24 0.03
CA MET A 151 -7.57 -2.11 0.32
C MET A 151 -7.99 -3.23 1.30
N PRO A 152 -7.55 -4.48 1.13
CA PRO A 152 -7.91 -5.55 2.07
C PRO A 152 -7.39 -5.26 3.48
N TYR A 153 -8.09 -5.77 4.50
CA TYR A 153 -7.62 -5.69 5.88
C TYR A 153 -6.19 -6.20 6.00
N THR A 154 -5.29 -5.39 6.56
CA THR A 154 -3.86 -5.69 6.63
C THR A 154 -3.28 -5.25 7.97
N THR A 155 -2.44 -6.08 8.57
CA THR A 155 -1.75 -5.78 9.83
C THR A 155 -0.45 -6.57 9.97
N GLY A 156 0.44 -6.11 10.82
CA GLY A 156 1.60 -6.86 11.26
C GLY A 156 1.24 -8.11 12.04
N ARG A 157 2.04 -9.17 11.89
CA ARG A 157 1.98 -10.37 12.74
C ARG A 157 3.36 -10.96 12.96
N LEU A 158 3.62 -11.36 14.20
CA LEU A 158 4.74 -12.20 14.58
C LEU A 158 4.28 -13.66 14.57
N VAL A 159 4.98 -14.52 13.84
CA VAL A 159 4.61 -15.93 13.66
C VAL A 159 5.72 -16.82 14.19
N SER A 160 5.41 -17.64 15.20
CA SER A 160 6.37 -18.62 15.71
C SER A 160 6.36 -19.89 14.88
N TRP A 161 7.51 -20.26 14.32
CA TRP A 161 7.63 -21.48 13.50
C TRP A 161 7.25 -22.73 14.30
N ASN A 162 7.87 -22.90 15.47
CA ASN A 162 7.68 -24.10 16.29
C ASN A 162 6.28 -24.15 16.93
N LYS A 163 5.71 -23.01 17.34
CA LYS A 163 4.43 -22.97 18.06
C LYS A 163 3.21 -22.93 17.14
N GLU A 164 3.29 -22.22 16.01
CA GLU A 164 2.13 -21.97 15.15
C GLU A 164 2.19 -22.67 13.79
N ILE A 165 3.39 -23.03 13.29
CA ILE A 165 3.54 -23.50 11.89
C ILE A 165 3.85 -24.99 11.79
N THR A 166 4.79 -25.54 12.58
CA THR A 166 5.31 -26.91 12.37
C THR A 166 4.23 -28.00 12.31
N SER A 167 3.16 -27.87 13.11
CA SER A 167 2.07 -28.86 13.16
C SER A 167 1.02 -28.71 12.06
N VAL A 168 1.01 -27.60 11.33
CA VAL A 168 -0.02 -27.24 10.34
C VAL A 168 0.54 -26.92 8.95
N ALA A 169 1.87 -26.97 8.80
CA ALA A 169 2.57 -26.72 7.55
C ALA A 169 2.40 -27.88 6.56
N THR A 170 2.17 -27.53 5.30
CA THR A 170 2.25 -28.48 4.19
C THR A 170 3.69 -28.93 3.94
N GLU A 171 3.83 -30.06 3.22
CA GLU A 171 5.14 -30.54 2.80
C GLU A 171 5.87 -29.53 1.90
N SER A 172 5.16 -28.84 1.03
CA SER A 172 5.69 -27.77 0.16
C SER A 172 6.28 -26.62 0.97
N LEU A 173 5.59 -26.15 2.03
CA LEU A 173 6.11 -25.13 2.92
C LEU A 173 7.34 -25.63 3.69
N ASN A 174 7.28 -26.84 4.25
CA ASN A 174 8.41 -27.45 4.98
C ASN A 174 9.66 -27.59 4.11
N ARG A 175 9.51 -27.97 2.83
CA ARG A 175 10.62 -28.05 1.87
C ARG A 175 11.18 -26.69 1.46
N SER A 176 10.43 -25.61 1.66
CA SER A 176 10.84 -24.26 1.27
C SER A 176 11.71 -23.54 2.31
N VAL A 177 11.75 -24.05 3.54
CA VAL A 177 12.61 -23.53 4.61
C VAL A 177 13.87 -24.39 4.77
N THR A 178 14.90 -23.83 5.39
CA THR A 178 16.12 -24.56 5.74
C THR A 178 16.39 -24.47 7.23
N VAL A 179 16.55 -25.61 7.89
CA VAL A 179 16.97 -25.69 9.30
C VAL A 179 18.49 -25.73 9.36
N GLN A 180 19.11 -24.82 10.12
CA GLN A 180 20.56 -24.72 10.29
C GLN A 180 21.08 -25.62 11.41
N GLU A 181 22.40 -25.80 11.49
CA GLU A 181 23.09 -26.61 12.50
C GLU A 181 22.93 -26.13 13.97
N GLY A 182 22.17 -25.06 14.22
CA GLY A 182 21.76 -24.60 15.55
C GLY A 182 20.25 -24.67 15.82
N GLY A 183 19.46 -25.23 14.90
CA GLY A 183 17.99 -25.26 14.98
C GLY A 183 17.29 -24.01 14.39
N ASP A 184 18.05 -23.01 13.96
CA ASP A 184 17.50 -21.81 13.32
C ASP A 184 16.82 -22.16 11.99
N VAL A 185 15.62 -21.62 11.80
CA VAL A 185 14.85 -21.80 10.57
C VAL A 185 15.04 -20.59 9.69
N CYS A 186 15.37 -20.80 8.42
CA CYS A 186 15.60 -19.73 7.46
C CYS A 186 14.81 -19.93 6.17
N ILE A 187 14.41 -18.82 5.56
CA ILE A 187 13.85 -18.77 4.21
C ILE A 187 14.90 -18.21 3.26
N THR A 188 14.95 -18.73 2.04
CA THR A 188 15.79 -18.20 0.97
C THR A 188 14.94 -17.92 -0.26
N TRP A 189 15.04 -16.71 -0.80
CA TRP A 189 14.31 -16.30 -1.99
C TRP A 189 15.15 -15.42 -2.92
N ASN A 190 14.77 -15.36 -4.19
CA ASN A 190 15.35 -14.42 -5.13
C ASN A 190 14.48 -13.16 -5.16
N CYS A 191 14.97 -12.08 -4.56
CA CYS A 191 14.39 -10.76 -4.78
C CYS A 191 14.78 -10.25 -6.18
N TYR A 192 14.02 -9.29 -6.72
CA TYR A 192 14.15 -8.86 -8.11
C TYR A 192 15.60 -8.50 -8.51
N LEU A 193 16.36 -7.88 -7.60
CA LEU A 193 17.75 -7.45 -7.84
C LEU A 193 18.78 -8.18 -6.96
N LYS A 194 18.34 -9.00 -6.01
CA LYS A 194 19.22 -9.74 -5.09
C LYS A 194 18.86 -11.22 -5.10
N ARG A 195 19.76 -12.03 -5.69
CA ARG A 195 19.65 -13.49 -5.68
C ARG A 195 20.02 -14.05 -4.31
N LYS A 196 19.36 -15.15 -3.91
CA LYS A 196 19.59 -15.88 -2.66
C LYS A 196 19.53 -14.98 -1.42
N SER A 197 18.58 -14.05 -1.39
CA SER A 197 18.25 -13.30 -0.18
C SER A 197 17.77 -14.28 0.87
N ARG A 198 18.48 -14.35 1.99
CA ARG A 198 18.21 -15.28 3.07
C ARG A 198 17.85 -14.51 4.33
N TYR A 199 16.80 -14.98 5.00
CA TYR A 199 16.36 -14.46 6.28
C TYR A 199 16.18 -15.63 7.25
N CYS A 200 16.77 -15.51 8.45
CA CYS A 200 16.66 -16.51 9.50
C CYS A 200 15.79 -15.96 10.63
N PHE A 201 14.93 -16.80 11.17
CA PHE A 201 13.92 -16.40 12.13
C PHE A 201 14.59 -16.07 13.45
N GLU A 202 14.29 -14.90 14.01
CA GLU A 202 14.86 -14.46 15.27
C GLU A 202 14.15 -15.19 16.41
N ASN A 203 14.89 -15.99 17.19
CA ASN A 203 14.33 -16.83 18.24
C ASN A 203 13.18 -17.75 17.76
N GLY A 204 13.26 -18.22 16.51
CA GLY A 204 12.21 -19.05 15.88
C GLY A 204 10.92 -18.30 15.52
N VAL A 205 10.96 -16.96 15.50
CA VAL A 205 9.84 -16.08 15.13
C VAL A 205 10.18 -15.33 13.85
N ILE A 206 9.22 -15.27 12.93
CA ILE A 206 9.28 -14.43 11.74
C ILE A 206 8.19 -13.36 11.80
N HIS A 207 8.57 -12.13 11.48
CA HIS A 207 7.63 -11.02 11.37
C HIS A 207 7.22 -10.82 9.90
N GLY A 208 6.01 -10.34 9.68
CA GLY A 208 5.48 -10.08 8.35
C GLY A 208 4.08 -9.46 8.39
N SER A 209 3.59 -9.05 7.22
CA SER A 209 2.24 -8.51 7.08
C SER A 209 1.27 -9.65 6.79
N VAL A 210 0.10 -9.61 7.40
CA VAL A 210 -1.03 -10.50 7.11
C VAL A 210 -2.09 -9.71 6.34
N VAL A 211 -2.35 -10.12 5.10
CA VAL A 211 -3.35 -9.50 4.22
C VAL A 211 -4.57 -10.42 4.12
N TYR A 212 -5.75 -9.90 4.40
CA TYR A 212 -7.01 -10.63 4.31
C TYR A 212 -7.26 -11.10 2.88
N TRP A 213 -7.43 -12.41 2.69
CA TRP A 213 -7.74 -12.97 1.38
C TRP A 213 -9.24 -12.86 1.08
N ILE A 214 -9.59 -12.02 0.12
CA ILE A 214 -10.98 -11.90 -0.33
C ILE A 214 -11.38 -13.21 -1.02
N SER A 215 -12.29 -13.96 -0.39
CA SER A 215 -12.59 -15.35 -0.78
C SER A 215 -13.35 -15.46 -2.11
N HIS A 216 -13.18 -16.61 -2.78
CA HIS A 216 -13.97 -17.01 -3.97
C HIS A 216 -15.48 -17.13 -3.68
N GLY A 217 -15.87 -17.25 -2.42
CA GLY A 217 -17.28 -17.27 -2.02
C GLY A 217 -17.98 -15.92 -2.24
N THR A 218 -17.24 -14.81 -2.12
CA THR A 218 -17.72 -13.44 -2.31
C THR A 218 -17.43 -12.92 -3.73
N VAL A 219 -16.28 -13.31 -4.27
CA VAL A 219 -15.76 -12.85 -5.57
C VAL A 219 -16.01 -13.90 -6.65
N VAL A 220 -16.76 -13.52 -7.68
CA VAL A 220 -17.04 -14.37 -8.86
C VAL A 220 -15.83 -14.42 -9.80
N GLN A 221 -15.12 -13.31 -9.93
CA GLN A 221 -13.92 -13.21 -10.78
C GLN A 221 -12.97 -12.14 -10.25
N ARG A 222 -11.67 -12.44 -10.25
CA ARG A 222 -10.59 -11.48 -10.06
C ARG A 222 -9.89 -11.27 -11.39
N VAL A 223 -9.77 -10.02 -11.82
CA VAL A 223 -9.06 -9.65 -13.05
C VAL A 223 -8.04 -8.59 -12.71
N THR A 224 -6.75 -8.89 -12.94
CA THR A 224 -5.69 -7.89 -12.82
C THR A 224 -5.27 -7.43 -14.21
N VAL A 225 -5.35 -6.13 -14.47
CA VAL A 225 -4.92 -5.52 -15.73
C VAL A 225 -3.86 -4.45 -15.47
N LYS A 226 -2.92 -4.29 -16.40
CA LYS A 226 -2.03 -3.13 -16.42
C LYS A 226 -2.85 -1.89 -16.76
N GLY A 227 -2.80 -0.86 -15.93
CA GLY A 227 -3.46 0.41 -16.19
C GLY A 227 -2.77 1.22 -17.28
N THR A 228 -3.46 2.20 -17.86
CA THR A 228 -2.88 3.03 -18.94
C THR A 228 -1.72 3.89 -18.47
N TRP A 229 -1.73 4.29 -17.20
CA TRP A 229 -0.61 5.02 -16.58
C TRP A 229 0.43 4.10 -15.93
N HIS A 230 0.32 2.77 -16.08
CA HIS A 230 1.24 1.82 -15.48
C HIS A 230 2.70 2.13 -15.83
N HIS A 231 3.58 1.84 -14.88
CA HIS A 231 5.01 2.03 -15.00
C HIS A 231 5.67 0.67 -15.13
N GLU A 232 6.32 0.41 -16.25
CA GLU A 232 7.21 -0.75 -16.33
C GLU A 232 8.58 -0.36 -15.77
N PHE A 233 8.98 -1.02 -14.70
CA PHE A 233 10.35 -0.98 -14.20
C PHE A 233 11.29 -1.70 -15.16
N HIS A 234 11.82 -0.99 -16.15
CA HIS A 234 12.97 -1.48 -16.94
C HIS A 234 14.27 -1.12 -16.21
N PHE A 235 14.75 -2.04 -15.37
CA PHE A 235 16.00 -1.91 -14.59
C PHE A 235 17.24 -2.54 -15.26
N LEU A 236 17.16 -2.96 -16.53
CA LEU A 236 18.32 -3.48 -17.24
C LEU A 236 18.92 -2.39 -18.13
N GLY A 237 20.22 -2.16 -17.93
CA GLY A 237 21.00 -1.11 -18.56
C GLY A 237 20.73 -0.97 -20.05
N GLY A 238 20.34 0.25 -20.44
CA GLY A 238 20.27 0.70 -21.81
C GLY A 238 19.28 -0.08 -22.66
N PHE A 239 18.00 0.24 -22.59
CA PHE A 239 17.21 0.56 -23.77
C PHE A 239 15.99 1.37 -23.32
N GLN A 240 15.95 2.62 -23.79
CA GLN A 240 14.74 3.42 -23.86
C GLN A 240 13.67 2.61 -24.62
N ASP A 241 12.55 2.32 -23.98
CA ASP A 241 11.29 2.30 -24.71
C ASP A 241 10.65 3.68 -24.54
N THR A 242 11.19 4.60 -25.33
CA THR A 242 10.80 6.00 -25.50
C THR A 242 9.34 6.19 -25.91
N GLN A 243 8.59 5.11 -26.16
CA GLN A 243 7.20 5.16 -26.56
C GLN A 243 6.22 5.36 -25.38
N VAL A 244 6.45 4.74 -24.21
CA VAL A 244 5.56 4.92 -23.04
C VAL A 244 5.85 6.25 -22.32
N ILE A 245 7.08 6.77 -22.44
CA ILE A 245 7.51 8.04 -21.86
C ILE A 245 7.03 9.23 -22.70
N ALA A 246 7.00 9.12 -24.04
CA ALA A 246 6.57 10.21 -24.91
C ALA A 246 5.09 10.62 -24.71
N PHE A 247 4.18 9.67 -24.45
CA PHE A 247 2.77 9.97 -24.19
C PHE A 247 2.50 10.50 -22.77
N LYS A 248 3.35 10.17 -21.80
CA LYS A 248 3.26 10.65 -20.40
C LYS A 248 3.58 12.15 -20.26
N PHE A 249 4.31 12.72 -21.22
CA PHE A 249 4.67 14.14 -21.29
C PHE A 249 4.00 14.93 -22.43
N ALA A 250 3.19 14.29 -23.29
CA ALA A 250 2.49 14.98 -24.36
C ALA A 250 1.06 15.36 -23.90
N PRO A 251 0.82 16.61 -23.44
CA PRO A 251 -0.51 17.05 -23.02
C PRO A 251 -1.53 17.10 -24.17
N ILE A 252 -1.07 17.09 -25.42
CA ILE A 252 -1.92 17.26 -26.61
C ILE A 252 -1.52 16.20 -27.65
N LEU A 253 -2.48 15.35 -28.00
CA LEU A 253 -2.38 14.35 -29.06
C LEU A 253 -2.81 14.94 -30.42
N PRO A 254 -2.48 14.29 -31.56
CA PRO A 254 -3.03 14.67 -32.86
C PRO A 254 -4.57 14.82 -32.79
N GLY A 255 -5.08 15.96 -33.24
CA GLY A 255 -6.51 16.31 -33.14
C GLY A 255 -6.91 17.12 -31.90
N ASN A 256 -5.95 17.72 -31.17
CA ASN A 256 -6.19 18.61 -30.02
C ASN A 256 -6.92 17.94 -28.83
N ARG A 257 -6.77 16.62 -28.68
CA ARG A 257 -7.31 15.85 -27.55
C ARG A 257 -6.25 15.65 -26.48
N SER A 258 -6.63 15.73 -25.20
CA SER A 258 -5.71 15.41 -24.12
C SER A 258 -5.49 13.89 -24.03
N PHE A 259 -4.37 13.47 -23.43
CA PHE A 259 -4.14 12.06 -23.13
C PHE A 259 -5.28 11.49 -22.26
N CYS A 260 -5.77 12.28 -21.29
CA CYS A 260 -6.87 11.89 -20.42
C CYS A 260 -8.16 11.57 -21.21
N ASP A 261 -8.50 12.39 -22.21
CA ASP A 261 -9.70 12.17 -23.04
C ASP A 261 -9.63 10.82 -23.74
N ARG A 262 -8.45 10.46 -24.28
CA ARG A 262 -8.24 9.14 -24.87
C ARG A 262 -8.42 8.03 -23.85
N VAL A 263 -7.88 8.16 -22.62
CA VAL A 263 -8.02 7.09 -21.61
C VAL A 263 -9.48 6.85 -21.25
N ARG A 264 -10.27 7.91 -21.13
CA ARG A 264 -11.72 7.81 -20.86
C ARG A 264 -12.50 7.07 -21.95
N GLU A 265 -11.97 6.98 -23.17
CA GLU A 265 -12.57 6.26 -24.29
C GLU A 265 -12.15 4.77 -24.37
N MET A 266 -11.28 4.29 -23.47
CA MET A 266 -10.77 2.90 -23.48
C MET A 266 -11.48 2.01 -22.44
N GLU A 267 -11.55 0.70 -22.68
CA GLU A 267 -11.93 -0.26 -21.63
C GLU A 267 -10.79 -0.40 -20.60
N PRO A 268 -11.09 -0.59 -19.30
CA PRO A 268 -12.43 -0.60 -18.70
C PRO A 268 -12.99 0.80 -18.37
N TYR A 269 -12.24 1.86 -18.64
CA TYR A 269 -12.51 3.23 -18.17
C TYR A 269 -13.78 3.88 -18.74
N LYS A 270 -14.19 3.50 -19.95
CA LYS A 270 -15.45 3.93 -20.56
C LYS A 270 -16.69 3.20 -20.01
N SER A 271 -16.48 2.12 -19.25
CA SER A 271 -17.57 1.27 -18.78
C SER A 271 -18.30 1.91 -17.60
N HIS A 272 -19.63 1.91 -17.63
CA HIS A 272 -20.47 2.31 -16.49
C HIS A 272 -20.32 1.39 -15.27
N LEU A 273 -19.66 0.24 -15.43
CA LEU A 273 -19.38 -0.73 -14.37
C LEU A 273 -18.08 -0.40 -13.62
N PHE A 274 -17.35 0.63 -14.06
CA PHE A 274 -16.07 1.06 -13.52
C PHE A 274 -16.08 2.55 -13.21
N SER A 275 -15.64 2.94 -12.00
CA SER A 275 -15.49 4.34 -11.65
C SER A 275 -14.10 4.83 -12.03
N PHE A 276 -14.04 5.84 -12.91
CA PHE A 276 -12.80 6.56 -13.21
C PHE A 276 -12.12 7.12 -11.94
N GLY A 277 -12.91 7.39 -10.88
CA GLY A 277 -12.42 7.81 -9.57
C GLY A 277 -11.41 6.84 -8.96
N TYR A 278 -11.51 5.53 -9.20
CA TYR A 278 -10.57 4.55 -8.66
C TYR A 278 -9.14 4.73 -9.17
N ILE A 279 -8.98 5.15 -10.42
CA ILE A 279 -7.66 5.46 -10.99
C ILE A 279 -7.06 6.68 -10.29
N LEU A 280 -7.89 7.68 -10.01
CA LEU A 280 -7.46 8.92 -9.37
C LEU A 280 -7.05 8.64 -7.92
N ASP A 281 -7.80 7.80 -7.21
CA ASP A 281 -7.48 7.37 -5.85
C ASP A 281 -6.18 6.58 -5.80
N MET A 282 -6.01 5.62 -6.72
CA MET A 282 -4.79 4.84 -6.87
C MET A 282 -3.59 5.76 -7.15
N ALA A 283 -3.71 6.72 -8.06
CA ALA A 283 -2.65 7.68 -8.37
C ALA A 283 -2.23 8.51 -7.14
N VAL A 284 -3.21 8.92 -6.33
CA VAL A 284 -2.96 9.66 -5.10
C VAL A 284 -2.19 8.81 -4.09
N ILE A 285 -2.65 7.58 -3.80
CA ILE A 285 -1.97 6.74 -2.81
C ILE A 285 -0.61 6.23 -3.31
N ASP A 286 -0.49 5.88 -4.59
CA ASP A 286 0.77 5.46 -5.22
C ASP A 286 1.79 6.60 -5.16
N PHE A 287 1.38 7.84 -5.41
CA PHE A 287 2.26 9.01 -5.23
C PHE A 287 2.62 9.23 -3.74
N LEU A 288 1.63 9.19 -2.83
CA LEU A 288 1.86 9.35 -1.38
C LEU A 288 2.74 8.25 -0.78
N MET A 289 2.85 7.10 -1.42
CA MET A 289 3.73 6.02 -1.00
C MET A 289 4.96 5.82 -1.88
N LEU A 290 5.06 6.49 -3.03
CA LEU A 290 6.03 6.16 -4.08
C LEU A 290 5.97 4.67 -4.45
N ASN A 291 4.76 4.14 -4.67
CA ASN A 291 4.54 2.79 -5.15
C ASN A 291 4.54 2.76 -6.67
N TYR A 292 5.55 2.13 -7.26
CA TYR A 292 5.69 2.00 -8.71
C TYR A 292 5.24 0.64 -9.26
N ASP A 293 5.10 -0.37 -8.40
CA ASP A 293 4.44 -1.63 -8.80
C ASP A 293 2.91 -1.46 -8.85
N GLY A 294 2.43 -0.29 -8.42
CA GLY A 294 1.10 0.23 -8.64
C GLY A 294 0.78 0.47 -10.12
N GLY A 295 -0.35 1.14 -10.36
CA GLY A 295 -0.89 1.26 -11.72
C GLY A 295 -1.41 -0.06 -12.32
N LYS A 296 -1.45 -1.16 -11.56
CA LYS A 296 -2.18 -2.37 -11.90
C LYS A 296 -3.54 -2.31 -11.20
N HIS A 297 -4.60 -2.48 -11.97
CA HIS A 297 -5.94 -2.52 -11.40
C HIS A 297 -6.34 -3.96 -11.14
N THR A 298 -6.74 -4.26 -9.91
CA THR A 298 -7.26 -5.59 -9.55
C THR A 298 -8.75 -5.48 -9.32
N TYR A 299 -9.51 -5.83 -10.35
CA TYR A 299 -10.95 -5.81 -10.26
C TYR A 299 -11.48 -7.10 -9.67
N ILE A 300 -12.40 -6.95 -8.72
CA ILE A 300 -13.23 -8.06 -8.26
C ILE A 300 -14.66 -7.85 -8.76
N SER A 301 -15.26 -8.93 -9.29
CA SER A 301 -16.71 -8.98 -9.51
C SER A 301 -17.37 -9.66 -8.32
N ILE A 302 -18.40 -9.02 -7.78
CA ILE A 302 -19.10 -9.45 -6.57
C ILE A 302 -20.32 -10.29 -6.96
N LYS A 303 -20.63 -11.36 -6.23
CA LYS A 303 -21.80 -12.21 -6.51
C LYS A 303 -23.06 -11.37 -6.77
N ASN A 304 -23.82 -11.76 -7.80
CA ASN A 304 -25.08 -11.18 -8.26
C ASN A 304 -25.03 -9.84 -9.02
N LYS A 305 -23.87 -9.19 -9.21
CA LYS A 305 -23.75 -8.01 -10.11
C LYS A 305 -22.37 -7.95 -10.78
N ARG A 306 -22.31 -7.66 -12.09
CA ARG A 306 -21.06 -7.41 -12.84
C ARG A 306 -20.43 -6.05 -12.47
N ILE A 307 -20.30 -5.70 -11.20
CA ILE A 307 -19.69 -4.44 -10.78
C ILE A 307 -18.22 -4.68 -10.46
N TYR A 308 -17.34 -3.77 -10.89
CA TYR A 308 -15.91 -3.83 -10.66
C TYR A 308 -15.54 -2.87 -9.53
N LEU A 309 -15.06 -3.42 -8.42
CA LEU A 309 -14.32 -2.65 -7.41
C LEU A 309 -12.83 -2.84 -7.69
N ASP A 310 -12.09 -1.74 -7.80
CA ASP A 310 -10.63 -1.79 -7.91
C ASP A 310 -10.01 -1.95 -6.52
N ILE A 311 -9.32 -3.07 -6.32
CA ILE A 311 -8.64 -3.39 -5.06
C ILE A 311 -7.18 -2.99 -5.15
N LEU A 312 -6.78 -2.14 -4.22
CA LEU A 312 -5.39 -1.72 -4.06
C LEU A 312 -4.62 -2.80 -3.29
N ILE A 313 -3.54 -3.30 -3.88
CA ILE A 313 -2.68 -4.36 -3.34
C ILE A 313 -1.23 -4.12 -3.73
N ASP A 314 -0.31 -4.89 -3.12
CA ASP A 314 1.11 -4.95 -3.47
C ASP A 314 1.85 -3.62 -3.23
N TYR A 315 1.74 -3.10 -2.00
CA TYR A 315 2.43 -1.89 -1.54
C TYR A 315 3.79 -2.17 -0.89
N GLY A 316 4.21 -3.43 -0.79
CA GLY A 316 5.47 -3.84 -0.15
C GLY A 316 6.74 -3.28 -0.83
N LEU A 317 6.65 -2.73 -2.04
CA LEU A 317 7.77 -2.11 -2.77
C LEU A 317 7.72 -0.56 -2.74
N SER A 318 6.96 0.03 -1.82
CA SER A 318 6.82 1.48 -1.67
C SER A 318 8.08 2.18 -1.14
N PHE A 319 8.03 3.51 -1.12
CA PHE A 319 9.05 4.44 -0.59
C PHE A 319 10.41 4.32 -1.26
N CYS A 320 10.42 4.26 -2.59
CA CYS A 320 11.65 4.39 -3.35
C CYS A 320 12.33 5.75 -3.12
N ASP A 321 13.66 5.74 -3.08
CA ASP A 321 14.51 6.93 -2.82
C ASP A 321 14.36 8.08 -3.85
N LYS A 322 13.60 7.91 -4.94
CA LYS A 322 13.45 8.92 -5.98
C LYS A 322 12.00 9.41 -6.04
N GLU A 323 11.81 10.70 -5.76
CA GLU A 323 10.55 11.39 -6.06
C GLU A 323 10.27 11.34 -7.56
N ASP A 324 9.05 10.95 -7.93
CA ASP A 324 8.63 10.89 -9.32
C ASP A 324 7.20 11.43 -9.48
N PRO A 325 7.05 12.66 -10.03
CA PRO A 325 5.75 13.26 -10.22
C PRO A 325 4.89 12.47 -11.22
N VAL A 326 5.46 11.57 -12.04
CA VAL A 326 4.71 10.82 -13.05
C VAL A 326 3.70 9.86 -12.41
N LEU A 327 3.90 9.41 -11.17
CA LEU A 327 2.88 8.65 -10.42
C LEU A 327 1.58 9.46 -10.25
N LEU A 328 1.67 10.80 -10.23
CA LEU A 328 0.54 11.72 -10.13
C LEU A 328 -0.03 12.13 -11.50
N ALA A 329 0.42 11.51 -12.60
CA ALA A 329 -0.02 11.80 -13.96
C ALA A 329 -1.54 11.79 -14.17
N PRO A 330 -2.30 10.83 -13.65
CA PRO A 330 -3.76 10.87 -13.77
C PRO A 330 -4.36 12.17 -13.23
N ILE A 331 -3.84 12.72 -12.12
CA ILE A 331 -4.34 13.95 -11.52
C ILE A 331 -3.92 15.17 -12.34
N TYR A 332 -2.64 15.33 -12.71
CA TYR A 332 -2.19 16.54 -13.41
C TYR A 332 -2.59 16.57 -14.90
N GLN A 333 -2.84 15.42 -15.54
CA GLN A 333 -3.27 15.36 -16.94
C GLN A 333 -4.79 15.52 -17.08
N CYS A 334 -5.57 14.93 -16.16
CA CYS A 334 -7.03 15.04 -16.20
C CYS A 334 -7.56 16.27 -15.45
N CYS A 335 -6.79 16.79 -14.50
CA CYS A 335 -7.25 17.78 -13.54
C CYS A 335 -8.53 17.35 -12.80
N ASN A 336 -8.63 16.06 -12.46
CA ASN A 336 -9.77 15.51 -11.75
C ASN A 336 -9.38 14.80 -10.46
N ILE A 337 -10.28 14.82 -9.48
CA ILE A 337 -10.18 14.08 -8.22
C ILE A 337 -11.58 13.82 -7.64
N ARG A 338 -11.79 12.74 -6.89
CA ARG A 338 -13.03 12.57 -6.12
C ARG A 338 -13.14 13.62 -5.03
N GLN A 339 -14.33 14.20 -4.88
CA GLN A 339 -14.53 15.29 -3.93
C GLN A 339 -14.22 14.88 -2.48
N ASN A 340 -14.65 13.68 -2.07
CA ASN A 340 -14.36 13.17 -0.72
C ASN A 340 -12.88 12.93 -0.48
N LEU A 341 -12.14 12.42 -1.47
CA LEU A 341 -10.69 12.27 -1.35
C LEU A 341 -10.02 13.63 -1.15
N TYR A 342 -10.40 14.66 -1.93
CA TYR A 342 -9.84 15.99 -1.76
C TYR A 342 -10.16 16.59 -0.37
N LYS A 343 -11.39 16.44 0.12
CA LYS A 343 -11.77 16.85 1.48
C LYS A 343 -10.92 16.14 2.54
N ASN A 344 -10.68 14.84 2.39
CA ASN A 344 -9.85 14.07 3.32
C ASN A 344 -8.37 14.51 3.25
N LEU A 345 -7.82 14.78 2.07
CA LEU A 345 -6.47 15.33 1.93
C LEU A 345 -6.35 16.68 2.67
N LEU A 346 -7.31 17.59 2.49
CA LEU A 346 -7.34 18.87 3.22
C LEU A 346 -7.39 18.67 4.74
N LYS A 347 -8.20 17.73 5.22
CA LYS A 347 -8.36 17.41 6.64
C LYS A 347 -7.04 17.05 7.31
N TYR A 348 -6.17 16.30 6.63
CA TYR A 348 -4.88 15.83 7.17
C TYR A 348 -3.67 16.66 6.73
N SER A 349 -3.90 17.80 6.06
CA SER A 349 -2.84 18.63 5.49
C SER A 349 -1.87 19.25 6.48
N ALA A 350 -2.28 19.36 7.75
CA ALA A 350 -1.47 19.94 8.82
C ALA A 350 -0.82 18.89 9.73
N ASN A 351 -1.41 17.68 9.83
CA ASN A 351 -1.10 16.72 10.89
C ASN A 351 -1.05 15.26 10.41
N LEU A 352 -0.78 15.01 9.12
CA LEU A 352 -0.74 13.64 8.59
C LEU A 352 0.24 12.75 9.37
N THR A 353 1.38 13.30 9.78
CA THR A 353 2.43 12.57 10.50
C THR A 353 1.91 12.05 11.84
N GLU A 354 1.30 12.92 12.64
CA GLU A 354 0.74 12.58 13.96
C GLU A 354 -0.44 11.62 13.82
N VAL A 355 -1.35 11.88 12.87
CA VAL A 355 -2.52 11.03 12.61
C VAL A 355 -2.09 9.62 12.18
N PHE A 356 -1.06 9.51 11.35
CA PHE A 356 -0.56 8.21 10.90
C PHE A 356 0.16 7.45 12.02
N ASP A 357 1.00 8.14 12.81
CA ASP A 357 1.66 7.54 13.97
C ASP A 357 0.64 7.02 15.00
N ASP A 358 -0.35 7.84 15.36
CA ASP A 358 -1.42 7.44 16.28
C ASP A 358 -2.25 6.26 15.75
N ALA A 359 -2.48 6.19 14.44
CA ALA A 359 -3.24 5.12 13.82
C ALA A 359 -2.46 3.78 13.71
N THR A 360 -1.14 3.80 13.91
CA THR A 360 -0.27 2.64 13.64
C THR A 360 0.59 2.20 14.82
N LYS A 361 0.63 2.97 15.91
CA LYS A 361 1.43 2.70 17.11
C LYS A 361 1.19 1.34 17.77
N ASP A 362 -0.01 0.78 17.61
CA ASP A 362 -0.40 -0.51 18.19
C ASP A 362 -0.19 -1.69 17.22
N ASP A 363 0.36 -1.45 16.02
CA ASP A 363 0.67 -2.52 15.08
C ASP A 363 1.93 -3.29 15.50
N PRO A 364 1.96 -4.64 15.43
CA PRO A 364 3.14 -5.43 15.80
C PRO A 364 4.41 -5.13 15.02
N LEU A 365 4.30 -4.49 13.85
CA LEU A 365 5.46 -4.07 13.05
C LEU A 365 5.85 -2.59 13.29
N TYR A 366 5.25 -1.91 14.26
CA TYR A 366 5.60 -0.53 14.56
C TYR A 366 7.11 -0.39 14.93
N PRO A 367 7.81 0.64 14.43
CA PRO A 367 7.35 1.68 13.50
C PRO A 367 7.24 1.21 12.04
N LEU A 368 6.12 1.55 11.38
CA LEU A 368 5.85 1.12 9.99
C LEU A 368 6.61 1.94 8.92
N LEU A 369 7.00 3.18 9.25
CA LEU A 369 7.70 4.08 8.34
C LEU A 369 8.88 4.73 9.04
N LEU A 370 9.96 4.98 8.29
CA LEU A 370 11.05 5.83 8.76
C LEU A 370 10.57 7.28 8.95
N PRO A 371 11.19 8.05 9.87
CA PRO A 371 10.92 9.49 10.02
C PRO A 371 11.04 10.29 8.71
N ARG A 372 12.00 9.92 7.86
CA ARG A 372 12.16 10.50 6.52
C ARG A 372 10.95 10.21 5.64
N ASP A 373 10.46 8.98 5.65
CA ASP A 373 9.44 8.50 4.73
C ASP A 373 8.06 9.07 5.08
N ILE A 374 7.69 9.11 6.37
CA ILE A 374 6.46 9.78 6.83
C ILE A 374 6.49 11.29 6.59
N THR A 375 7.65 11.93 6.75
CA THR A 375 7.82 13.36 6.42
C THR A 375 7.65 13.61 4.93
N ALA A 376 8.26 12.77 4.08
CA ALA A 376 8.13 12.87 2.64
C ALA A 376 6.69 12.63 2.16
N MET A 377 5.99 11.65 2.72
CA MET A 377 4.57 11.39 2.46
C MET A 377 3.70 12.61 2.79
N HIS A 378 3.94 13.27 3.92
CA HIS A 378 3.23 14.50 4.29
C HIS A 378 3.52 15.65 3.31
N GLN A 379 4.76 15.83 2.84
CA GLN A 379 5.05 16.83 1.81
C GLN A 379 4.36 16.51 0.47
N ARG A 380 4.35 15.24 0.07
CA ARG A 380 3.63 14.79 -1.13
C ARG A 380 2.13 15.06 -1.06
N LEU A 381 1.51 14.89 0.11
CA LEU A 381 0.10 15.28 0.33
C LEU A 381 -0.12 16.77 0.03
N LYS A 382 0.77 17.65 0.50
CA LYS A 382 0.67 19.11 0.23
C LYS A 382 0.83 19.42 -1.26
N THR A 383 1.70 18.69 -1.96
CA THR A 383 1.85 18.80 -3.42
C THR A 383 0.56 18.46 -4.16
N ILE A 384 -0.15 17.39 -3.75
CA ILE A 384 -1.45 17.04 -4.34
C ILE A 384 -2.46 18.17 -4.14
N ILE A 385 -2.56 18.71 -2.92
CA ILE A 385 -3.49 19.81 -2.63
C ILE A 385 -3.20 21.02 -3.51
N ALA A 386 -1.94 21.43 -3.62
CA ALA A 386 -1.54 22.57 -4.44
C ALA A 386 -1.89 22.34 -5.93
N LEU A 387 -1.66 21.13 -6.44
CA LEU A 387 -2.05 20.75 -7.81
C LEU A 387 -3.57 20.86 -8.02
N VAL A 388 -4.38 20.32 -7.10
CA VAL A 388 -5.84 20.38 -7.20
C VAL A 388 -6.33 21.83 -7.13
N GLN A 389 -5.74 22.68 -6.30
CA GLN A 389 -6.06 24.12 -6.25
C GLN A 389 -5.80 24.82 -7.58
N ILE A 390 -4.71 24.48 -8.27
CA ILE A 390 -4.43 24.99 -9.62
C ILE A 390 -5.52 24.54 -10.60
N CYS A 391 -5.90 23.27 -10.57
CA CYS A 391 -6.98 22.74 -11.41
C CYS A 391 -8.33 23.44 -11.10
N LEU A 392 -8.67 23.65 -9.83
CA LEU A 392 -9.91 24.32 -9.41
C LEU A 392 -9.96 25.77 -9.91
N LYS A 393 -8.85 26.50 -9.82
CA LYS A 393 -8.76 27.88 -10.35
C LYS A 393 -8.97 27.93 -11.87
N LYS A 394 -8.55 26.89 -12.59
CA LYS A 394 -8.60 26.84 -14.05
C LYS A 394 -9.93 26.34 -14.61
N TYR A 395 -10.52 25.32 -13.97
CA TYR A 395 -11.66 24.59 -14.51
C TYR A 395 -12.92 24.67 -13.64
N GLY A 396 -12.85 25.29 -12.46
CA GLY A 396 -13.95 25.33 -11.50
C GLY A 396 -14.22 23.97 -10.85
N GLU A 397 -15.13 23.93 -9.87
CA GLU A 397 -15.47 22.69 -9.16
C GLU A 397 -16.06 21.62 -10.07
N THR A 398 -16.95 22.02 -10.99
CA THR A 398 -17.63 21.10 -11.93
C THR A 398 -16.68 20.46 -12.93
N GLY A 399 -15.58 21.13 -13.27
CA GLY A 399 -14.55 20.60 -14.16
C GLY A 399 -13.55 19.68 -13.45
N VAL A 400 -13.44 19.76 -12.13
CA VAL A 400 -12.43 19.03 -11.33
C VAL A 400 -13.02 17.85 -10.58
N PHE A 401 -14.16 18.00 -9.93
CA PHE A 401 -14.72 16.93 -9.12
C PHE A 401 -15.48 15.92 -9.97
N VAL A 402 -15.07 14.65 -9.86
CA VAL A 402 -15.80 13.52 -10.45
C VAL A 402 -16.76 12.92 -9.42
N GLN A 403 -17.84 12.30 -9.91
CA GLN A 403 -18.82 11.61 -9.06
C GLN A 403 -18.17 10.45 -8.30
N GLU A 404 -18.75 10.16 -7.13
CA GLU A 404 -18.31 9.12 -6.20
C GLU A 404 -18.57 7.70 -6.68
#